data_AF-A0A2M9X8A3-F1
#
_entry.id   AF-A0A2M9X8A3-F1
#
_cell.length_a   1.000
_cell.length_b   1.000
_cell.length_c   1.000
_cell.angle_alpha   90.00
_cell.angle_beta   90.00
_cell.angle_gamma   90.00
#
_symmetry.space_group_name_H-M   'P 1'
#
loop_
_entity.id
_entity.type
_entity.pdbx_description
1 polymer ?
#
loop_
_entity_poly.entity_id
_entity_poly.type
_entity_poly.pdbx_seq_one_letter_code
_entity_poly.pdbx_strand_id
1 'polypeptide(L)'
;MISEIKKSIEKVLTERAISPFAGTFLISWLSWNWDVAIALLYSQKEILISDRIFYVNYYAASWCKVILYPILSTFVLLLIYPLLSNLSYWLWLLYEVWKKTVKNKIESQELLTLEESIRIKLELEEMSKKIADIMMEKDRTIEGFKREKELIGQMYKNSEEELSSLRAGLSVSKSHDVVLYENIKESYNLKEALHSLFESYSKDEYRNSLRIPKKILEYFYVNDILLKEEMSNSKIVLGSAGHNIYKMYVSENVNSYK
;
A
#
# COMPACT_ATOMS: atom_id res chain seq x y z
N MET A 1 -60.39 36.82 17.56
CA MET A 1 -61.63 36.52 16.79
C MET A 1 -61.52 35.24 15.96
N ILE A 2 -60.86 35.19 14.78
CA ILE A 2 -60.78 33.94 13.97
C ILE A 2 -60.04 32.81 14.70
N SER A 3 -58.99 33.14 15.46
CA SER A 3 -58.23 32.19 16.29
C SER A 3 -59.03 31.63 17.48
N GLU A 4 -59.93 32.44 18.05
CA GLU A 4 -60.81 32.06 19.17
C GLU A 4 -62.00 31.25 18.68
N ILE A 5 -62.55 31.60 17.51
CA ILE A 5 -63.55 30.81 16.79
C ILE A 5 -62.94 29.44 16.43
N LYS A 6 -61.71 29.40 15.91
CA LYS A 6 -61.00 28.15 15.61
C LYS A 6 -60.82 27.29 16.86
N LYS A 7 -60.35 27.86 17.97
CA LYS A 7 -60.19 27.13 19.24
C LYS A 7 -61.52 26.64 19.82
N SER A 8 -62.60 27.41 19.66
CA SER A 8 -63.93 27.04 20.16
C SER A 8 -64.55 25.94 19.31
N ILE A 9 -64.37 26.01 17.98
CA ILE A 9 -64.76 24.95 17.04
C ILE A 9 -63.93 23.69 17.30
N GLU A 10 -62.61 23.80 17.46
CA GLU A 10 -61.73 22.67 17.79
C GLU A 10 -62.14 22.00 19.09
N LYS A 11 -62.46 22.77 20.14
CA LYS A 11 -62.86 22.24 21.45
C LYS A 11 -64.23 21.56 21.43
N VAL A 12 -65.23 22.15 20.77
CA VAL A 12 -66.56 21.54 20.60
C VAL A 12 -66.50 20.31 19.70
N LEU A 13 -65.66 20.34 18.66
CA LEU A 13 -65.40 19.17 17.82
C LEU A 13 -64.64 18.10 18.60
N THR A 14 -63.64 18.41 19.42
CA THR A 14 -62.93 17.39 20.20
C THR A 14 -63.80 16.79 21.32
N GLU A 15 -64.65 17.58 21.98
CA GLU A 15 -65.56 17.10 23.03
C GLU A 15 -66.75 16.29 22.46
N ARG A 16 -67.21 16.55 21.23
CA ARG A 16 -68.33 15.83 20.57
C ARG A 16 -67.90 14.82 19.50
N ALA A 17 -66.66 14.87 19.01
CA ALA A 17 -66.05 13.92 18.07
C ALA A 17 -65.17 12.86 18.75
N ILE A 18 -65.41 12.59 20.04
CA ILE A 18 -64.82 11.43 20.74
C ILE A 18 -65.20 10.11 20.04
N SER A 19 -66.25 10.11 19.22
CA SER A 19 -66.52 9.01 18.29
C SER A 19 -66.17 9.41 16.85
N PRO A 20 -65.25 8.69 16.17
CA PRO A 20 -65.02 8.81 14.73
C PRO A 20 -66.32 8.79 13.91
N PHE A 21 -67.34 8.10 14.42
CA PHE A 21 -68.67 8.06 13.84
C PHE A 21 -69.36 9.42 13.80
N ALA A 22 -69.30 10.24 14.86
CA ALA A 22 -70.02 11.51 14.91
C ALA A 22 -69.44 12.52 13.90
N GLY A 23 -68.11 12.55 13.76
CA GLY A 23 -67.43 13.40 12.78
C GLY A 23 -67.73 12.97 11.34
N THR A 24 -67.57 11.68 11.04
CA THR A 24 -67.87 11.15 9.69
C THR A 24 -69.36 11.27 9.36
N PHE A 25 -70.24 11.11 10.35
CA PHE A 25 -71.68 11.33 10.18
C PHE A 25 -72.01 12.77 9.86
N LEU A 26 -71.43 13.75 10.55
CA LEU A 26 -71.66 15.15 10.25
C LEU A 26 -71.23 15.51 8.81
N ILE A 27 -70.06 15.01 8.37
CA ILE A 27 -69.57 15.21 7.00
C ILE A 27 -70.49 14.52 5.98
N SER A 28 -70.92 13.29 6.27
CA SER A 28 -71.81 12.54 5.40
C SER A 28 -73.20 13.19 5.31
N TRP A 29 -73.71 13.69 6.44
CA TRP A 29 -74.98 14.41 6.53
C TRP A 29 -74.95 15.70 5.72
N LEU A 30 -73.89 16.50 5.86
CA LEU A 30 -73.69 17.71 5.06
C LEU A 30 -73.56 17.42 3.56
N SER A 31 -72.99 16.26 3.19
CA SER A 31 -72.86 15.85 1.79
C SER A 31 -74.20 15.50 1.16
N TRP A 32 -75.08 14.81 1.88
CA TRP A 32 -76.42 14.41 1.41
C TRP A 32 -77.48 15.50 1.57
N ASN A 33 -77.34 16.37 2.57
CA ASN A 33 -78.28 17.44 2.91
C ASN A 33 -77.65 18.83 2.68
N TRP A 34 -76.84 18.95 1.63
CA TRP A 34 -76.13 20.19 1.31
C TRP A 34 -77.07 21.36 1.05
N ASP A 35 -78.23 21.11 0.42
CA ASP A 35 -79.29 22.11 0.19
C ASP A 35 -79.83 22.70 1.50
N VAL A 36 -80.09 21.84 2.48
CA VAL A 36 -80.57 22.24 3.82
C VAL A 36 -79.47 22.97 4.58
N ALA A 37 -78.23 22.49 4.50
CA ALA A 37 -77.08 23.15 5.12
C ALA A 37 -76.85 24.56 4.55
N ILE A 38 -76.92 24.73 3.23
CA ILE A 38 -76.80 26.04 2.58
C ILE A 38 -77.99 26.94 2.94
N ALA A 39 -79.22 26.43 2.93
CA ALA A 39 -80.40 27.20 3.31
C ALA A 39 -80.36 27.68 4.78
N LEU A 40 -79.69 26.93 5.66
CA LEU A 40 -79.48 27.33 7.07
C LEU A 40 -78.33 28.33 7.23
N LEU A 41 -77.25 28.18 6.47
CA LEU A 41 -76.06 29.03 6.58
C LEU A 41 -76.21 30.35 5.82
N TYR A 42 -77.01 30.39 4.76
CA TYR A 42 -77.20 31.57 3.93
C TYR A 42 -78.43 32.37 4.38
N SER A 43 -78.20 33.57 4.94
CA SER A 43 -79.28 34.46 5.36
C SER A 43 -79.26 35.76 4.57
N GLN A 44 -79.98 35.78 3.44
CA GLN A 44 -80.30 37.03 2.74
C GLN A 44 -81.52 37.68 3.37
N LYS A 45 -81.44 38.98 3.67
CA LYS A 45 -82.50 39.77 4.34
C LYS A 45 -83.86 39.77 3.63
N GLU A 46 -83.91 39.38 2.36
CA GLU A 46 -85.10 39.48 1.50
C GLU A 46 -85.99 38.23 1.50
N ILE A 47 -85.52 37.11 2.06
CA ILE A 47 -86.30 35.86 2.11
C ILE A 47 -87.00 35.78 3.47
N LEU A 48 -88.35 35.73 3.45
CA LEU A 48 -89.18 35.54 4.63
C LEU A 48 -88.82 34.24 5.34
N ILE A 49 -88.77 34.28 6.68
CA ILE A 49 -88.43 33.12 7.52
C ILE A 49 -89.39 31.93 7.27
N SER A 50 -90.65 32.21 6.94
CA SER A 50 -91.67 31.22 6.57
C SER A 50 -91.26 30.37 5.38
N ASP A 51 -90.66 30.98 4.36
CA ASP A 51 -90.32 30.31 3.10
C ASP A 51 -89.13 29.37 3.30
N ARG A 52 -88.23 29.72 4.23
CA ARG A 52 -87.10 28.86 4.63
C ARG A 52 -87.56 27.67 5.45
N ILE A 53 -88.48 27.87 6.39
CA ILE A 53 -89.06 26.77 7.18
C ILE A 53 -89.82 25.82 6.24
N PHE A 54 -90.58 26.35 5.28
CA PHE A 54 -91.26 25.53 4.27
C PHE A 54 -90.25 24.75 3.41
N TYR A 55 -89.18 25.40 2.95
CA TYR A 55 -88.12 24.76 2.18
C TYR A 55 -87.44 23.63 2.97
N VAL A 56 -87.01 23.90 4.20
CA VAL A 56 -86.40 22.88 5.07
C VAL A 56 -87.39 21.75 5.34
N ASN A 57 -88.66 22.04 5.64
CA ASN A 57 -89.66 20.99 5.88
C ASN A 57 -89.92 20.14 4.63
N TYR A 58 -89.95 20.74 3.43
CA TYR A 58 -90.17 20.01 2.18
C TYR A 58 -89.00 19.09 1.84
N TYR A 59 -87.76 19.59 1.95
CA TYR A 59 -86.56 18.81 1.62
C TYR A 59 -86.14 17.85 2.73
N ALA A 60 -86.42 18.19 4.00
CA ALA A 60 -86.17 17.32 5.15
C ALA A 60 -87.33 16.34 5.45
N ALA A 61 -88.44 16.39 4.70
CA ALA A 61 -89.57 15.47 4.89
C ALA A 61 -89.20 14.00 4.67
N SER A 62 -88.20 13.74 3.83
CA SER A 62 -87.74 12.37 3.55
C SER A 62 -86.76 11.90 4.61
N TRP A 63 -87.25 11.12 5.57
CA TRP A 63 -86.42 10.47 6.60
C TRP A 63 -85.21 9.74 6.00
N CYS A 64 -85.39 9.10 4.85
CA CYS A 64 -84.32 8.38 4.16
C CYS A 64 -83.14 9.28 3.79
N LYS A 65 -83.40 10.51 3.32
CA LYS A 65 -82.35 11.47 2.93
C LYS A 65 -81.66 12.12 4.13
N VAL A 66 -82.43 12.40 5.18
CA VAL A 66 -81.92 13.10 6.36
C VAL A 66 -81.15 12.18 7.30
N ILE A 67 -81.56 10.91 7.42
CA ILE A 67 -81.03 10.00 8.43
C ILE A 67 -80.42 8.75 7.79
N LEU A 68 -81.16 8.03 6.94
CA LEU A 68 -80.72 6.71 6.47
C LEU A 68 -79.48 6.77 5.56
N TYR A 69 -79.46 7.64 4.55
CA TYR A 69 -78.32 7.77 3.63
C TYR A 69 -77.06 8.29 4.32
N PRO A 70 -77.10 9.33 5.18
CA PRO A 70 -75.95 9.74 5.97
C PRO A 70 -75.42 8.65 6.90
N ILE A 71 -76.29 7.89 7.59
CA ILE A 71 -75.85 6.77 8.44
C ILE A 71 -75.18 5.69 7.59
N LEU A 72 -75.79 5.27 6.48
CA LEU A 72 -75.25 4.22 5.63
C LEU A 72 -73.90 4.64 5.01
N SER A 73 -73.81 5.86 4.49
CA SER A 73 -72.55 6.42 3.99
C SER A 73 -71.50 6.55 5.09
N THR A 74 -71.88 6.84 6.34
CA THR A 74 -70.94 6.88 7.47
C THR A 74 -70.34 5.50 7.73
N PHE A 75 -71.15 4.44 7.75
CA PHE A 75 -70.65 3.07 7.88
C PHE A 75 -69.73 2.68 6.73
N VAL A 76 -70.12 3.02 5.49
CA VAL A 76 -69.30 2.77 4.29
C VAL A 76 -67.97 3.51 4.37
N LEU A 77 -67.97 4.80 4.72
CA LEU A 77 -66.76 5.60 4.85
C LEU A 77 -65.85 5.09 5.99
N LEU A 78 -66.40 4.73 7.14
CA LEU A 78 -65.63 4.17 8.25
C LEU A 78 -65.02 2.81 7.93
N LEU A 79 -65.62 2.02 7.03
CA LEU A 79 -65.11 0.73 6.61
C LEU A 79 -64.08 0.87 5.48
N ILE A 80 -64.30 1.78 4.54
CA ILE A 80 -63.41 2.03 3.40
C ILE A 80 -62.17 2.82 3.83
N TYR A 81 -62.29 3.77 4.74
CA TYR A 81 -61.17 4.60 5.20
C TYR A 81 -59.95 3.79 5.71
N PRO A 82 -60.08 2.81 6.63
CA PRO A 82 -58.94 2.01 7.06
C PRO A 82 -58.35 1.16 5.94
N LEU A 83 -59.17 0.71 4.96
CA LEU A 83 -58.67 -0.01 3.79
C LEU A 83 -57.81 0.88 2.90
N LEU A 84 -58.25 2.10 2.61
CA LEU A 84 -57.46 3.08 1.86
C LEU A 84 -56.19 3.50 2.61
N SER A 85 -56.29 3.66 3.93
CA SER A 85 -55.14 4.00 4.78
C SER A 85 -54.10 2.88 4.77
N ASN A 86 -54.53 1.63 4.95
CA ASN A 86 -53.65 0.47 4.89
C ASN A 86 -53.03 0.28 3.49
N LEU A 87 -53.81 0.50 2.42
CA LEU A 87 -53.30 0.43 1.06
C LEU A 87 -52.24 1.50 0.80
N SER A 88 -52.49 2.74 1.24
CA SER A 88 -51.52 3.84 1.14
C SER A 88 -50.24 3.53 1.92
N TYR A 89 -50.37 3.00 3.14
CA TYR A 89 -49.22 2.60 3.95
C TYR A 89 -48.43 1.45 3.31
N TRP A 90 -49.12 0.45 2.77
CA TRP A 90 -48.49 -0.66 2.05
C TRP A 90 -47.74 -0.20 0.80
N LEU A 91 -48.34 0.69 0.01
CA LEU A 91 -47.68 1.31 -1.15
C LEU A 91 -46.44 2.12 -0.72
N TRP A 92 -46.54 2.84 0.39
CA TRP A 92 -45.42 3.60 0.94
C TRP A 92 -44.27 2.69 1.40
N LEU A 93 -44.56 1.59 2.09
CA LEU A 93 -43.55 0.59 2.48
C LEU A 93 -42.87 -0.03 1.26
N LEU A 94 -43.65 -0.38 0.23
CA LEU A 94 -43.11 -0.94 -1.01
C LEU A 94 -42.17 0.06 -1.70
N TYR A 95 -42.56 1.33 -1.72
CA TYR A 95 -41.73 2.42 -2.25
C TYR A 95 -40.43 2.60 -1.44
N GLU A 96 -40.49 2.52 -0.11
CA GLU A 96 -39.31 2.66 0.75
C GLU A 96 -38.30 1.52 0.53
N VAL A 97 -38.78 0.27 0.44
CA VAL A 97 -37.94 -0.89 0.10
C VAL A 97 -37.32 -0.70 -1.28
N TRP A 98 -38.11 -0.35 -2.29
CA TRP A 98 -37.61 -0.12 -3.64
C TRP A 98 -36.56 0.98 -3.69
N LYS A 99 -36.82 2.12 -3.03
CA LYS A 99 -35.88 3.23 -2.90
C LYS A 99 -34.56 2.79 -2.26
N LYS A 100 -34.63 1.97 -1.20
CA LYS A 100 -33.43 1.43 -0.53
C LYS A 100 -32.65 0.49 -1.45
N THR A 101 -33.31 -0.38 -2.20
CA THR A 101 -32.67 -1.27 -3.16
C THR A 101 -31.98 -0.48 -4.28
N VAL A 102 -32.66 0.51 -4.86
CA VAL A 102 -32.09 1.37 -5.91
C VAL A 102 -30.89 2.16 -5.36
N LYS A 103 -31.01 2.71 -4.14
CA LYS A 103 -29.91 3.43 -3.49
C LYS A 103 -28.70 2.53 -3.28
N ASN A 104 -28.88 1.34 -2.72
CA ASN A 104 -27.79 0.39 -2.48
C ASN A 104 -27.10 -0.02 -3.79
N LYS A 105 -27.87 -0.21 -4.87
CA LYS A 105 -27.35 -0.55 -6.20
C LYS A 105 -26.54 0.60 -6.82
N ILE A 106 -26.98 1.85 -6.67
CA ILE A 106 -26.28 3.03 -7.20
C ILE A 106 -25.02 3.33 -6.40
N GLU A 107 -25.09 3.24 -5.06
CA GLU A 107 -23.99 3.57 -4.16
C GLU A 107 -22.96 2.42 -4.03
N SER A 108 -23.15 1.29 -4.73
CA SER A 108 -22.33 0.07 -4.59
C SER A 108 -22.22 -0.42 -3.12
N GLN A 109 -23.17 -0.03 -2.28
CA GLN A 109 -23.33 -0.49 -0.90
C GLN A 109 -24.31 -1.65 -0.87
N GLU A 110 -24.07 -2.65 -1.71
CA GLU A 110 -24.79 -3.91 -1.58
C GLU A 110 -24.38 -4.53 -0.24
N LEU A 111 -25.33 -4.59 0.70
CA LEU A 111 -25.15 -5.36 1.91
C LEU A 111 -24.93 -6.80 1.47
N LEU A 112 -23.75 -7.35 1.78
CA LEU A 112 -23.42 -8.73 1.47
C LEU A 112 -24.54 -9.64 1.98
N THR A 113 -25.05 -10.49 1.11
CA THR A 113 -25.91 -11.59 1.54
C THR A 113 -25.14 -12.47 2.53
N LEU A 114 -25.88 -13.22 3.36
CA LEU A 114 -25.28 -14.12 4.33
C LEU A 114 -24.34 -15.13 3.65
N GLU A 115 -24.70 -15.55 2.44
CA GLU A 115 -23.92 -16.49 1.64
C GLU A 115 -22.63 -15.88 1.09
N GLU A 116 -22.67 -14.64 0.60
CA GLU A 116 -21.46 -13.90 0.20
C GLU A 116 -20.54 -13.63 1.40
N SER A 117 -21.12 -13.32 2.56
CA SER A 117 -20.37 -13.12 3.80
C SER A 117 -19.63 -14.39 4.25
N ILE A 118 -20.27 -15.55 4.12
CA ILE A 118 -19.66 -16.85 4.41
C ILE A 118 -18.56 -17.16 3.40
N ARG A 119 -18.80 -16.92 2.11
CA ARG A 119 -17.79 -17.13 1.05
C ARG A 119 -16.53 -16.31 1.31
N ILE A 120 -16.68 -15.01 1.60
CA ILE A 120 -15.55 -14.12 1.88
C ILE A 120 -14.76 -14.60 3.10
N LYS A 121 -15.44 -15.09 4.14
CA LYS A 121 -14.76 -15.66 5.32
C LYS A 121 -13.94 -16.89 4.97
N LEU A 122 -14.48 -17.80 4.15
CA LEU A 122 -13.76 -19.00 3.71
C LEU A 122 -12.55 -18.63 2.86
N GLU A 123 -12.69 -17.69 1.93
CA GLU A 123 -11.58 -17.18 1.10
C GLU A 123 -10.49 -16.51 1.95
N LEU A 124 -10.87 -15.72 2.97
CA LEU A 124 -9.94 -15.11 3.92
C LEU A 124 -9.18 -16.15 4.74
N GLU A 125 -9.85 -17.23 5.15
CA GLU A 125 -9.21 -18.32 5.88
C GLU A 125 -8.21 -19.07 4.99
N GLU A 126 -8.58 -19.33 3.72
CA GLU A 126 -7.69 -19.97 2.75
C GLU A 126 -6.47 -19.08 2.43
N MET A 127 -6.68 -17.78 2.23
CA MET A 127 -5.58 -16.83 2.04
C MET A 127 -4.66 -16.77 3.25
N SER A 128 -5.23 -16.79 4.45
CA SER A 128 -4.44 -16.77 5.70
C SER A 128 -3.57 -18.02 5.85
N LYS A 129 -4.09 -19.20 5.47
CA LYS A 129 -3.30 -20.45 5.40
C LYS A 129 -2.16 -20.34 4.39
N LYS A 130 -2.44 -19.86 3.17
CA LYS A 130 -1.41 -19.65 2.14
C LYS A 130 -0.32 -18.67 2.60
N ILE A 131 -0.69 -17.59 3.28
CA ILE A 131 0.28 -16.63 3.85
C ILE A 131 1.15 -17.29 4.91
N ALA A 132 0.57 -18.08 5.80
CA ALA A 132 1.31 -18.81 6.82
C ALA A 132 2.31 -19.81 6.20
N ASP A 133 1.89 -20.56 5.18
CA ASP A 133 2.75 -21.50 4.46
C ASP A 133 3.93 -20.78 3.78
N ILE A 134 3.67 -19.66 3.09
CA ILE A 134 4.70 -18.84 2.45
C ILE A 134 5.67 -18.26 3.49
N MET A 135 5.17 -17.81 4.65
CA MET A 135 6.02 -17.33 5.73
C MET A 135 6.94 -18.42 6.26
N MET A 136 6.41 -19.62 6.51
CA MET A 136 7.20 -20.76 6.95
C MET A 136 8.29 -21.16 5.93
N GLU A 137 7.98 -21.12 4.64
CA GLU A 137 8.95 -21.39 3.57
C GLU A 137 10.05 -20.32 3.53
N LYS A 138 9.68 -19.05 3.66
CA LYS A 138 10.65 -17.95 3.73
C LYS A 138 11.54 -18.05 4.95
N ASP A 139 11.01 -18.37 6.12
CA ASP A 139 11.79 -18.53 7.35
C ASP A 139 12.81 -19.67 7.20
N ARG A 140 12.40 -20.82 6.63
CA ARG A 140 13.33 -21.92 6.31
C ARG A 140 14.43 -21.48 5.36
N THR A 141 14.10 -20.69 4.34
CA THR A 141 15.07 -20.17 3.37
C THR A 141 16.05 -19.20 4.04
N ILE A 142 15.55 -18.31 4.91
CA ILE A 142 16.38 -17.38 5.69
C ILE A 142 17.32 -18.14 6.62
N GLU A 143 16.84 -19.19 7.30
CA GLU A 143 17.69 -20.05 8.11
C GLU A 143 18.77 -20.75 7.27
N GLY A 144 18.41 -21.23 6.08
CA GLY A 144 19.36 -21.79 5.12
C GLY A 144 20.47 -20.81 4.76
N PHE A 145 20.10 -19.59 4.34
CA PHE A 145 21.07 -18.55 4.01
C PHE A 145 21.92 -18.10 5.20
N LYS A 146 21.37 -18.09 6.42
CA LYS A 146 22.14 -17.79 7.63
C LYS A 146 23.23 -18.84 7.86
N ARG A 147 22.90 -20.13 7.73
CA ARG A 147 23.88 -21.23 7.87
C ARG A 147 24.94 -21.16 6.78
N GLU A 148 24.55 -20.91 5.54
CA GLU A 148 25.50 -20.76 4.42
C GLU A 148 26.46 -19.58 4.66
N LYS A 149 25.93 -18.43 5.08
CA LYS A 149 26.75 -17.26 5.43
C LYS A 149 27.73 -17.56 6.57
N GLU A 150 27.31 -18.32 7.57
CA GLU A 150 28.17 -18.73 8.68
C GLU A 150 29.29 -19.67 8.22
N LEU A 151 28.97 -20.67 7.39
CA LEU A 151 29.95 -21.58 6.79
C LEU A 151 30.98 -20.82 5.95
N ILE A 152 30.52 -19.92 5.08
CA ILE A 152 31.39 -19.06 4.27
C ILE A 152 32.28 -18.21 5.19
N GLY A 153 31.73 -17.62 6.25
CA GLY A 153 32.50 -16.84 7.21
C GLY A 153 33.59 -17.65 7.92
N GLN A 154 33.31 -18.91 8.26
CA GLN A 154 34.32 -19.83 8.83
C GLN A 154 35.41 -20.19 7.80
N MET A 155 35.01 -20.47 6.55
CA MET A 155 35.96 -20.75 5.46
C MET A 155 36.91 -19.56 5.22
N TYR A 156 36.39 -18.33 5.23
CA TYR A 156 37.22 -17.12 5.11
C TYR A 156 38.22 -16.99 6.25
N LYS A 157 37.81 -17.22 7.51
CA LYS A 157 38.71 -17.17 8.67
C LYS A 157 39.82 -18.20 8.56
N ASN A 158 39.48 -19.45 8.24
CA ASN A 158 40.47 -20.52 8.09
C ASN A 158 41.46 -20.20 6.97
N SER A 159 40.98 -19.68 5.84
CA SER A 159 41.85 -19.28 4.73
C SER A 159 42.77 -18.11 5.09
N GLU A 160 42.29 -17.14 5.86
CA GLU A 160 43.09 -16.03 6.37
C GLU A 160 44.18 -16.52 7.34
N GLU A 161 43.84 -17.44 8.24
CA GLU A 161 44.79 -18.09 9.14
C GLU A 161 45.87 -18.87 8.36
N GLU A 162 45.48 -19.67 7.36
CA GLU A 162 46.41 -20.36 6.46
C GLU A 162 47.34 -19.37 5.74
N LEU A 163 46.81 -18.29 5.15
CA LEU A 163 47.61 -17.27 4.47
C LEU A 163 48.57 -16.56 5.44
N SER A 164 48.13 -16.29 6.66
CA SER A 164 48.98 -15.68 7.70
C SER A 164 50.16 -16.59 8.07
N SER A 165 49.92 -17.90 8.19
CA SER A 165 50.95 -18.90 8.47
C SER A 165 51.93 -19.06 7.29
N LEU A 166 51.44 -19.04 6.04
CA LEU A 166 52.29 -19.05 4.86
C LEU A 166 53.17 -17.79 4.77
N ARG A 167 52.60 -16.60 5.04
CA ARG A 167 53.36 -15.34 5.06
C ARG A 167 54.43 -15.33 6.15
N ALA A 168 54.12 -15.87 7.32
CA ALA A 168 55.10 -16.02 8.41
C ALA A 168 56.21 -17.02 8.02
N GLY A 169 55.90 -18.09 7.30
CA GLY A 169 56.90 -19.00 6.73
C GLY A 169 57.79 -18.33 5.67
N LEU A 170 57.19 -17.48 4.81
CA LEU A 170 57.90 -16.73 3.77
C LEU A 170 58.81 -15.63 4.34
N SER A 171 58.46 -15.00 5.47
CA SER A 171 59.30 -13.95 6.08
C SER A 171 60.52 -14.49 6.83
N VAL A 172 60.51 -15.77 7.24
CA VAL A 172 61.63 -16.43 7.92
C VAL A 172 62.69 -16.92 6.93
N SER A 173 62.33 -17.20 5.68
CA SER A 173 63.31 -17.41 4.61
C SER A 173 63.79 -16.04 4.12
N LYS A 174 64.90 -15.51 4.69
CA LYS A 174 65.65 -14.37 4.10
C LYS A 174 65.67 -14.58 2.59
N SER A 175 64.99 -13.70 1.85
CA SER A 175 64.82 -13.91 0.41
C SER A 175 66.21 -14.08 -0.20
N HIS A 176 66.36 -15.09 -1.05
CA HIS A 176 67.60 -15.42 -1.74
C HIS A 176 68.25 -14.16 -2.34
N ASP A 177 67.43 -13.24 -2.83
CA ASP A 177 67.79 -11.92 -3.36
C ASP A 177 68.45 -10.98 -2.34
N VAL A 178 68.04 -10.98 -1.07
CA VAL A 178 68.68 -10.18 0.00
C VAL A 178 70.07 -10.72 0.31
N VAL A 179 70.22 -12.05 0.40
CA VAL A 179 71.53 -12.69 0.62
C VAL A 179 72.45 -12.44 -0.59
N LEU A 180 71.90 -12.55 -1.81
CA LEU A 180 72.61 -12.27 -3.05
C LEU A 180 73.05 -10.80 -3.14
N TYR A 181 72.20 -9.84 -2.74
CA TYR A 181 72.54 -8.43 -2.71
C TYR A 181 73.68 -8.11 -1.74
N GLU A 182 73.64 -8.65 -0.52
CA GLU A 182 74.71 -8.48 0.46
C GLU A 182 76.05 -9.08 -0.05
N ASN A 183 76.02 -10.29 -0.63
CA ASN A 183 77.20 -10.91 -1.21
C ASN A 183 77.80 -10.07 -2.36
N ILE A 184 76.97 -9.41 -3.16
CA ILE A 184 77.43 -8.51 -4.24
C ILE A 184 78.03 -7.23 -3.65
N LYS A 185 77.47 -6.72 -2.55
CA LYS A 185 77.95 -5.51 -1.87
C LYS A 185 79.34 -5.70 -1.24
N GLU A 186 79.65 -6.89 -0.74
CA GLU A 186 80.95 -7.22 -0.14
C GLU A 186 82.09 -7.28 -1.18
N SER A 187 81.78 -7.56 -2.45
CA SER A 187 82.77 -7.64 -3.52
C SER A 187 82.87 -6.34 -4.30
N TYR A 188 83.98 -5.61 -4.17
CA TYR A 188 84.22 -4.33 -4.86
C TYR A 188 83.95 -4.39 -6.38
N ASN A 189 84.44 -5.44 -7.04
CA ASN A 189 84.29 -5.61 -8.50
C ASN A 189 82.84 -5.89 -8.92
N LEU A 190 82.06 -6.63 -8.11
CA LEU A 190 80.66 -6.92 -8.40
C LEU A 190 79.78 -5.69 -8.11
N LYS A 191 80.09 -4.95 -7.04
CA LYS A 191 79.39 -3.71 -6.68
C LYS A 191 79.53 -2.62 -7.75
N GLU A 192 80.74 -2.36 -8.24
CA GLU A 192 81.00 -1.40 -9.33
C GLU A 192 80.28 -1.81 -10.63
N ALA A 193 80.33 -3.11 -10.97
CA ALA A 193 79.62 -3.64 -12.14
C ALA A 193 78.09 -3.55 -11.99
N LEU A 194 77.56 -3.77 -10.78
CA LEU A 194 76.13 -3.64 -10.49
C LEU A 194 75.68 -2.18 -10.56
N HIS A 195 76.49 -1.26 -10.01
CA HIS A 195 76.22 0.18 -10.02
C HIS A 195 76.15 0.71 -11.46
N SER A 196 77.17 0.43 -12.28
CA SER A 196 77.19 0.83 -13.69
C SER A 196 76.03 0.23 -14.50
N LEU A 197 75.69 -1.04 -14.23
CA LEU A 197 74.56 -1.72 -14.86
C LEU A 197 73.21 -1.07 -14.52
N PHE A 198 72.98 -0.73 -13.26
CA PHE A 198 71.74 -0.07 -12.84
C PHE A 198 71.65 1.39 -13.23
N GLU A 199 72.77 2.12 -13.32
CA GLU A 199 72.78 3.46 -13.91
C GLU A 199 72.41 3.43 -15.39
N SER A 200 73.01 2.53 -16.18
CA SER A 200 72.68 2.39 -17.60
C SER A 200 71.26 1.88 -17.81
N TYR A 201 70.74 1.02 -16.90
CA TYR A 201 69.34 0.59 -16.92
C TYR A 201 68.37 1.76 -16.67
N SER A 202 68.68 2.63 -15.70
CA SER A 202 67.87 3.83 -15.40
C SER A 202 67.84 4.83 -16.57
N LYS A 203 68.94 4.91 -17.35
CA LYS A 203 69.10 5.80 -18.51
C LYS A 203 68.61 5.18 -19.84
N ASP A 204 68.06 3.97 -19.83
CA ASP A 204 67.62 3.19 -21.02
C ASP A 204 68.74 3.02 -22.07
N GLU A 205 69.99 2.88 -21.62
CA GLU A 205 71.18 2.75 -22.48
C GLU A 205 71.40 1.32 -22.99
N TYR A 206 72.06 1.21 -24.15
CA TYR A 206 72.34 -0.07 -24.81
C TYR A 206 73.50 -0.84 -24.16
N ARG A 207 73.38 -2.17 -24.09
CA ARG A 207 74.33 -3.10 -23.45
C ARG A 207 75.79 -2.98 -23.90
N ASN A 208 76.05 -2.53 -25.12
CA ASN A 208 77.41 -2.42 -25.68
C ASN A 208 78.23 -1.25 -25.11
N SER A 209 77.65 -0.36 -24.30
CA SER A 209 78.39 0.71 -23.60
C SER A 209 79.04 0.25 -22.29
N LEU A 210 78.63 -0.91 -21.75
CA LEU A 210 79.08 -1.40 -20.44
C LEU A 210 80.42 -2.13 -20.53
N ARG A 211 81.46 -1.56 -19.92
CA ARG A 211 82.77 -2.21 -19.74
C ARG A 211 82.77 -3.18 -18.55
N ILE A 212 81.89 -4.18 -18.57
CA ILE A 212 81.84 -5.22 -17.52
C ILE A 212 82.62 -6.47 -17.96
N PRO A 213 83.56 -6.99 -17.13
CA PRO A 213 84.26 -8.24 -17.42
C PRO A 213 83.30 -9.42 -17.67
N LYS A 214 83.59 -10.25 -18.68
CA LYS A 214 82.76 -11.39 -19.09
C LYS A 214 82.38 -12.33 -17.92
N LYS A 215 83.32 -12.56 -16.99
CA LYS A 215 83.11 -13.40 -15.80
C LYS A 215 82.03 -12.85 -14.85
N ILE A 216 81.90 -11.52 -14.76
CA ILE A 216 80.88 -10.86 -13.92
C ILE A 216 79.52 -10.89 -14.62
N LEU A 217 79.49 -10.73 -15.94
CA LEU A 217 78.25 -10.90 -16.71
C LEU A 217 77.70 -12.32 -16.60
N GLU A 218 78.57 -13.34 -16.69
CA GLU A 218 78.18 -14.74 -16.47
C GLU A 218 77.60 -14.95 -15.07
N TYR A 219 78.18 -14.34 -14.04
CA TYR A 219 77.63 -14.37 -12.69
C TYR A 219 76.23 -13.73 -12.61
N PHE A 220 76.01 -12.59 -13.27
CA PHE A 220 74.70 -11.95 -13.32
C PHE A 220 73.65 -12.76 -14.09
N TYR A 221 74.04 -13.51 -15.12
CA TYR A 221 73.12 -14.43 -15.81
C TYR A 221 72.76 -15.64 -14.95
N VAL A 222 73.75 -16.24 -14.28
CA VAL A 222 73.53 -17.44 -13.45
C VAL A 222 72.61 -17.15 -12.26
N ASN A 223 72.67 -15.93 -11.71
CA ASN A 223 71.85 -15.52 -10.56
C ASN A 223 70.57 -14.76 -10.95
N ASP A 224 70.12 -14.85 -12.20
CA ASP A 224 68.89 -14.20 -12.70
C ASP A 224 68.82 -12.67 -12.45
N ILE A 225 69.99 -12.02 -12.42
CA ILE A 225 70.10 -10.56 -12.34
C ILE A 225 69.89 -9.96 -13.72
N LEU A 226 70.46 -10.60 -14.74
CA LEU A 226 70.26 -10.27 -16.16
C LEU A 226 69.68 -11.46 -16.91
N LEU A 227 68.88 -11.19 -17.94
CA LEU A 227 68.42 -12.21 -18.89
C LEU A 227 69.35 -12.27 -20.12
N LYS A 228 69.72 -13.48 -20.54
CA LYS A 228 70.60 -13.70 -21.69
C LYS A 228 69.78 -13.63 -22.98
N GLU A 229 69.81 -12.50 -23.69
CA GLU A 229 69.27 -12.39 -25.05
C GLU A 229 70.34 -12.71 -26.11
N GLU A 230 69.93 -13.41 -27.18
CA GLU A 230 70.80 -13.93 -28.25
C GLU A 230 71.01 -12.99 -29.45
N MET A 231 70.71 -11.69 -29.36
CA MET A 231 70.92 -10.75 -30.48
C MET A 231 71.78 -9.55 -30.06
N SER A 232 72.76 -9.21 -30.91
CA SER A 232 73.98 -8.44 -30.58
C SER A 232 73.79 -6.94 -30.30
N ASN A 233 72.59 -6.47 -29.94
CA ASN A 233 72.31 -5.05 -29.68
C ASN A 233 71.06 -4.80 -28.81
N SER A 234 70.69 -5.74 -27.93
CA SER A 234 69.46 -5.59 -27.15
C SER A 234 69.62 -4.74 -25.87
N LYS A 235 68.49 -4.14 -25.44
CA LYS A 235 68.37 -3.35 -24.21
C LYS A 235 68.71 -4.19 -22.97
N ILE A 236 69.06 -3.53 -21.87
CA ILE A 236 69.31 -4.23 -20.60
C ILE A 236 67.96 -4.74 -20.06
N VAL A 237 67.79 -6.06 -20.01
CA VAL A 237 66.61 -6.70 -19.42
C VAL A 237 67.00 -7.39 -18.11
N LEU A 238 66.41 -6.93 -17.01
CA LEU A 238 66.64 -7.49 -15.68
C LEU A 238 65.79 -8.76 -15.49
N GLY A 239 66.37 -9.77 -14.84
CA GLY A 239 65.63 -10.95 -14.38
C GLY A 239 64.81 -10.67 -13.11
N SER A 240 64.19 -11.70 -12.54
CA SER A 240 63.32 -11.53 -11.36
C SER A 240 64.11 -11.09 -10.12
N ALA A 241 65.28 -11.69 -9.90
CA ALA A 241 66.21 -11.29 -8.85
C ALA A 241 66.80 -9.89 -9.14
N GLY A 242 67.11 -9.59 -10.41
CA GLY A 242 67.60 -8.28 -10.83
C GLY A 242 66.64 -7.13 -10.50
N HIS A 243 65.33 -7.32 -10.70
CA HIS A 243 64.31 -6.33 -10.34
C HIS A 243 64.21 -6.11 -8.84
N ASN A 244 64.28 -7.19 -8.04
CA ASN A 244 64.22 -7.09 -6.58
C ASN A 244 65.48 -6.41 -6.02
N ILE A 245 66.65 -6.75 -6.55
CA ILE A 245 67.93 -6.12 -6.20
C ILE A 245 67.96 -4.64 -6.63
N TYR A 246 67.42 -4.29 -7.80
CA TYR A 246 67.30 -2.89 -8.23
C TYR A 246 66.43 -2.07 -7.28
N LYS A 247 65.29 -2.63 -6.82
CA LYS A 247 64.45 -1.96 -5.81
C LYS A 247 65.21 -1.72 -4.50
N MET A 248 65.99 -2.70 -4.04
CA MET A 248 66.84 -2.53 -2.84
C MET A 248 67.90 -1.46 -3.05
N TYR A 249 68.61 -1.50 -4.19
CA TYR A 249 69.63 -0.52 -4.58
C TYR A 249 69.08 0.91 -4.67
N VAL A 250 67.90 1.11 -5.26
CA VAL A 250 67.24 2.43 -5.33
C VAL A 250 66.84 2.90 -3.93
N SER A 251 66.28 2.02 -3.09
CA SER A 251 65.88 2.38 -1.72
C SER A 251 67.06 2.81 -0.83
N GLU A 252 68.25 2.24 -1.08
CA GLU A 252 69.48 2.56 -0.34
C GLU A 252 70.09 3.91 -0.81
N ASN A 253 70.14 4.16 -2.12
CA ASN A 253 70.68 5.41 -2.66
C ASN A 253 69.76 6.64 -2.45
N VAL A 254 68.44 6.45 -2.36
CA VAL A 254 67.51 7.56 -2.00
C VAL A 254 67.73 8.02 -0.55
N ASN A 255 68.17 7.12 0.34
CA ASN A 255 68.47 7.45 1.72
C ASN A 255 69.86 8.09 1.93
N SER A 256 70.76 8.08 0.94
CA SER A 256 72.09 8.72 1.05
C SER A 256 72.11 10.20 0.63
N TYR A 257 71.00 10.74 0.13
CA TYR A 257 70.83 12.15 -0.26
C TYR A 257 69.93 12.96 0.71
N LYS A 258 69.65 12.42 1.90
CA LYS A 258 69.10 13.15 3.05
C LYS A 258 70.16 13.31 4.12
#